data_AF-A0A7J3RCG3-F1
#
_entry.id   AF-A0A7J3RCG3-F1
#
_cell.length_a   1.000
_cell.length_b   1.000
_cell.length_c   1.000
_cell.angle_alpha   90.00
_cell.angle_beta   90.00
_cell.angle_gamma   90.00
#
_symmetry.space_group_name_H-M   'P 1'
#
loop_
_entity.id
_entity.type
_entity.pdbx_description
1 polymer ?
#
loop_
_entity_poly.entity_id
_entity_poly.type
_entity_poly.pdbx_seq_one_letter_code
_entity_poly.pdbx_strand_id
1 'polypeptide(L)'
;MIKIVKIPFDKCIVERKRRGAAKAPDIIEQEFQDFFEFELLKDKIELTEAKELDDFEKMQAELEEKALQGHSKGELVVGLGGDHSVSYGLCRAFSKKFPNSGLIWFDAHLDCQDDFFPPTHEDVLRAIVNAKLFKE
;
A
#
# COMPACT_ATOMS: atom_id res chain seq x y z
N MET A 1 2.34 -14.76 11.21
CA MET A 1 3.44 -14.05 10.54
C MET A 1 2.89 -12.78 9.93
N ILE A 2 3.66 -11.70 9.99
CA ILE A 2 3.36 -10.39 9.42
C ILE A 2 4.32 -10.21 8.25
N LYS A 3 3.82 -9.90 7.07
CA LYS A 3 4.64 -9.56 5.91
C LYS A 3 4.58 -8.06 5.69
N ILE A 4 5.71 -7.39 5.88
CA ILE A 4 5.85 -5.97 5.57
C ILE A 4 6.41 -5.84 4.16
N VAL A 5 5.72 -5.08 3.31
CA VAL A 5 6.15 -4.75 1.94
C VAL A 5 6.52 -3.28 1.91
N LYS A 6 7.80 -2.97 1.81
CA LYS A 6 8.32 -1.60 1.61
C LYS A 6 7.99 -1.12 0.20
N ILE A 7 7.48 0.10 0.07
CA ILE A 7 6.99 0.65 -1.20
C ILE A 7 7.59 2.03 -1.47
N PRO A 8 8.76 2.10 -2.15
CA PRO A 8 9.39 3.38 -2.47
C PRO A 8 8.76 4.04 -3.71
N PHE A 9 7.47 4.40 -3.64
CA PHE A 9 6.71 4.94 -4.79
C PHE A 9 5.91 6.19 -4.47
N ASP A 10 6.16 7.31 -5.16
CA ASP A 10 5.43 8.57 -4.97
C ASP A 10 5.09 9.31 -6.28
N LYS A 11 4.97 8.54 -7.37
CA LYS A 11 4.86 9.09 -8.73
C LYS A 11 3.47 9.63 -9.03
N CYS A 12 2.48 9.31 -8.20
CA CYS A 12 1.09 9.76 -8.32
C CYS A 12 0.82 11.03 -7.47
N ILE A 13 1.85 11.61 -6.84
CA ILE A 13 1.75 12.97 -6.28
C ILE A 13 1.69 13.99 -7.42
N VAL A 14 0.60 14.77 -7.43
CA VAL A 14 0.28 15.80 -8.43
C VAL A 14 1.28 16.96 -8.33
N GLU A 15 1.53 17.48 -7.13
CA GLU A 15 2.54 18.50 -6.91
C GLU A 15 3.93 17.87 -6.82
N ARG A 16 4.62 17.77 -7.97
CA ARG A 16 5.97 17.19 -8.06
C ARG A 16 6.97 17.72 -7.01
N LYS A 17 6.84 18.98 -6.58
CA LYS A 17 7.68 19.60 -5.55
C LYS A 17 7.49 19.01 -4.15
N ARG A 18 6.37 18.32 -3.89
CA ARG A 18 6.04 17.66 -2.62
C ARG A 18 6.39 16.18 -2.59
N ARG A 19 6.99 15.63 -3.66
CA ARG A 19 7.48 14.25 -3.67
C ARG A 19 8.56 14.04 -2.61
N GLY A 20 8.57 12.84 -2.05
CA GLY A 20 9.40 12.45 -0.91
C GLY A 20 8.91 11.18 -0.22
N ALA A 21 7.64 10.80 -0.39
CA ALA A 21 7.05 9.62 0.24
C ALA A 21 7.75 8.31 -0.15
N ALA A 22 8.41 8.26 -1.32
CA ALA A 22 9.22 7.12 -1.72
C ALA A 22 10.42 6.85 -0.79
N LYS A 23 10.87 7.83 0.00
CA LYS A 23 11.95 7.67 1.00
C LYS A 23 11.46 7.16 2.35
N ALA A 24 10.15 7.21 2.59
CA ALA A 24 9.56 6.86 3.88
C ALA A 24 9.81 5.40 4.31
N PRO A 25 9.76 4.37 3.44
CA PRO A 25 9.93 2.98 3.88
C PRO A 25 11.24 2.74 4.62
N ASP A 26 12.35 3.26 4.09
CA ASP A 26 13.69 3.10 4.70
C ASP A 26 13.80 3.84 6.03
N ILE A 27 13.29 5.07 6.09
CA ILE A 27 13.31 5.88 7.31
C ILE A 27 12.47 5.21 8.39
N ILE A 28 11.26 4.77 8.07
CA ILE A 28 10.39 4.11 9.05
C ILE A 28 10.99 2.78 9.50
N GLU A 29 11.60 2.00 8.59
CA GLU A 29 12.29 0.77 8.97
C GLU A 29 13.41 1.03 9.98
N GLN A 30 14.26 2.03 9.73
CA GLN A 30 15.35 2.40 10.64
C GLN A 30 14.82 2.81 12.01
N GLU A 31 13.85 3.71 12.05
CA GLU A 31 13.29 4.20 13.32
C GLU A 31 12.51 3.09 14.06
N PHE A 32 11.84 2.18 13.34
CA PHE A 32 11.08 1.09 13.93
C PHE A 32 11.97 0.08 14.66
N GLN A 33 13.21 -0.13 14.21
CA GLN A 33 14.17 -1.03 14.86
C GLN A 33 14.57 -0.54 16.26
N ASP A 34 14.45 0.77 16.53
CA ASP A 34 14.78 1.36 17.83
C ASP A 34 13.65 1.23 18.87
N PHE A 35 12.47 0.75 18.48
CA PHE A 35 11.35 0.53 19.40
C PHE A 35 11.53 -0.76 20.21
N PHE A 36 11.17 -0.72 21.50
CA PHE A 36 11.20 -1.89 22.37
C PHE A 36 10.31 -3.03 21.85
N GLU A 37 9.18 -2.70 21.23
CA GLU A 37 8.24 -3.66 20.66
C GLU A 37 8.81 -4.40 19.43
N PHE A 38 9.81 -3.84 18.76
CA PHE A 38 10.46 -4.51 17.63
C PHE A 38 11.04 -5.86 18.06
N GLU A 39 11.71 -5.91 19.21
CA GLU A 39 12.26 -7.14 19.77
C GLU A 39 11.20 -8.22 20.03
N LEU A 40 9.96 -7.82 20.33
CA LEU A 40 8.83 -8.74 20.54
C LEU A 40 8.23 -9.27 19.24
N LEU A 41 8.43 -8.55 18.13
CA LEU A 41 7.79 -8.80 16.84
C LEU A 41 8.76 -9.28 15.76
N LYS A 42 10.08 -9.10 15.92
CA LYS A 42 11.08 -9.38 14.88
C LYS A 42 10.98 -10.78 14.30
N ASP A 43 10.77 -11.80 15.14
CA ASP A 43 10.65 -13.20 14.69
C ASP A 43 9.32 -13.49 13.98
N LYS A 44 8.37 -12.57 14.05
CA LYS A 44 7.06 -12.65 13.40
C LYS A 44 6.98 -11.81 12.13
N ILE A 45 7.99 -11.00 11.83
CA ILE A 45 8.01 -10.07 10.70
C ILE A 45 8.88 -10.62 9.57
N GLU A 46 8.27 -10.79 8.40
CA GLU A 46 8.99 -10.96 7.13
C GLU A 46 9.02 -9.59 6.44
N LEU A 47 10.20 -8.98 6.35
CA LEU A 47 10.39 -7.72 5.62
C LEU A 47 10.74 -8.01 4.16
N THR A 48 10.02 -7.39 3.23
CA THR A 48 10.26 -7.48 1.79
C THR A 48 10.11 -6.10 1.15
N GLU A 49 10.64 -5.93 -0.04
CA GLU A 49 10.60 -4.65 -0.75
C GLU A 49 9.99 -4.81 -2.15
N ALA A 50 9.18 -3.83 -2.57
CA ALA A 50 8.66 -3.73 -3.92
C ALA A 50 9.77 -3.32 -4.90
N LYS A 51 9.67 -3.74 -6.17
CA LYS A 51 10.60 -3.29 -7.21
C LYS A 51 10.48 -1.77 -7.37
N GLU A 52 11.61 -1.12 -7.62
CA GLU A 52 11.62 0.29 -8.01
C GLU A 52 11.00 0.44 -9.41
N LEU A 53 9.82 1.04 -9.46
CA LEU A 53 9.04 1.21 -10.69
C LEU A 53 8.50 2.64 -10.74
N ASP A 54 8.48 3.23 -11.93
CA ASP A 54 7.96 4.58 -12.14
C ASP A 54 6.52 4.60 -12.67
N ASP A 55 6.01 3.45 -13.11
CA ASP A 55 4.72 3.29 -13.76
C ASP A 55 3.68 2.77 -12.76
N PHE A 56 2.51 3.41 -12.73
CA PHE A 56 1.43 3.05 -11.82
C PHE A 56 1.00 1.61 -12.01
N GLU A 57 0.65 1.18 -13.22
CA GLU A 57 0.07 -0.14 -13.46
C GLU A 57 1.06 -1.26 -13.08
N LYS A 58 2.33 -1.09 -13.44
CA LYS A 58 3.40 -2.03 -13.06
C LYS A 58 3.58 -2.09 -11.54
N MET A 59 3.57 -0.93 -10.87
CA MET A 59 3.66 -0.89 -9.41
C MET A 59 2.47 -1.60 -8.76
N GLN A 60 1.24 -1.31 -9.20
CA GLN A 60 0.05 -1.96 -8.64
C GLN A 60 0.01 -3.48 -8.88
N ALA A 61 0.50 -3.95 -10.03
CA ALA A 61 0.62 -5.38 -10.32
C ALA A 61 1.64 -6.06 -9.40
N GLU A 62 2.80 -5.45 -9.17
CA GLU A 62 3.83 -5.95 -8.25
C GLU A 62 3.30 -6.02 -6.80
N LEU A 63 2.64 -4.96 -6.34
CA LEU A 63 2.06 -4.90 -4.99
C LEU A 63 0.96 -5.93 -4.80
N GLU A 64 0.09 -6.07 -5.80
CA GLU A 64 -0.96 -7.08 -5.78
C GLU A 64 -0.38 -8.50 -5.68
N GLU A 65 0.65 -8.81 -6.47
CA GLU A 65 1.32 -10.11 -6.44
C GLU A 65 1.93 -10.40 -5.06
N LYS A 66 2.71 -9.46 -4.53
CA LYS A 66 3.38 -9.61 -3.22
C LYS A 66 2.39 -9.79 -2.08
N ALA A 67 1.30 -9.03 -2.10
CA ALA A 67 0.24 -9.12 -1.11
C ALA A 67 -0.53 -10.44 -1.23
N LEU A 68 -0.90 -10.87 -2.44
CA LEU A 68 -1.55 -12.17 -2.66
C LEU A 68 -0.69 -13.35 -2.19
N GLN A 69 0.62 -13.30 -2.40
CA GLN A 69 1.55 -14.31 -1.90
C GLN A 69 1.48 -14.40 -0.37
N GLY A 70 1.52 -13.26 0.34
CA GLY A 70 1.48 -13.27 1.80
C GLY A 70 0.12 -13.71 2.35
N HIS A 71 -0.95 -13.16 1.81
CA HIS A 71 -2.32 -13.57 2.13
C HIS A 71 -2.57 -15.06 1.89
N SER A 72 -1.96 -15.66 0.87
CA SER A 72 -2.09 -17.09 0.58
C SER A 72 -1.39 -17.98 1.61
N LYS A 73 -0.35 -17.47 2.28
CA LYS A 73 0.31 -18.12 3.42
C LYS A 73 -0.40 -17.86 4.76
N GLY A 74 -1.50 -17.09 4.77
CA GLY A 74 -2.18 -16.68 6.00
C GLY A 74 -1.45 -15.56 6.76
N GLU A 75 -0.59 -14.80 6.09
CA GLU A 75 0.11 -13.66 6.68
C GLU A 75 -0.79 -12.41 6.73
N LEU A 76 -0.57 -11.60 7.77
CA LEU A 76 -1.03 -10.22 7.78
C LEU A 76 -0.08 -9.40 6.91
N VAL A 77 -0.58 -8.86 5.80
CA VAL A 77 0.23 -8.02 4.89
C VAL A 77 0.10 -6.56 5.30
N VAL A 78 1.23 -5.87 5.40
CA VAL A 78 1.33 -4.44 5.69
C VAL A 78 2.14 -3.79 4.58
N GLY A 79 1.53 -2.85 3.86
CA GLY A 79 2.27 -1.96 2.95
C GLY A 79 2.91 -0.82 3.76
N LEU A 80 4.19 -0.53 3.51
CA LEU A 80 4.93 0.51 4.21
C LEU A 80 5.44 1.56 3.23
N GLY A 81 4.92 2.77 3.36
CA GLY A 81 5.34 3.96 2.60
C GLY A 81 4.68 4.11 1.24
N GLY A 82 5.26 5.00 0.44
CA GLY A 82 4.70 5.45 -0.82
C GLY A 82 3.57 6.48 -0.67
N ASP A 83 3.11 7.04 -1.79
CA ASP A 83 1.90 7.88 -1.81
C ASP A 83 0.62 7.02 -1.75
N HIS A 84 -0.54 7.64 -1.49
CA HIS A 84 -1.79 6.92 -1.29
C HIS A 84 -2.21 6.02 -2.47
N SER A 85 -1.72 6.27 -3.69
CA SER A 85 -2.05 5.45 -4.86
C SER A 85 -1.58 3.99 -4.73
N VAL A 86 -0.56 3.69 -3.90
CA VAL A 86 -0.05 2.32 -3.67
C VAL A 86 -1.09 1.41 -3.02
N SER A 87 -2.10 2.00 -2.38
CA SER A 87 -3.19 1.26 -1.74
C SER A 87 -4.04 0.47 -2.74
N TYR A 88 -4.07 0.87 -4.03
CA TYR A 88 -4.93 0.23 -5.03
C TYR A 88 -4.58 -1.25 -5.24
N GLY A 89 -3.30 -1.58 -5.44
CA GLY A 89 -2.80 -2.94 -5.64
C GLY A 89 -2.96 -3.80 -4.38
N LEU A 90 -2.73 -3.21 -3.20
CA LEU A 90 -2.95 -3.88 -1.92
C LEU A 90 -4.45 -4.21 -1.71
N CYS A 91 -5.35 -3.28 -2.00
CA CYS A 91 -6.79 -3.49 -1.92
C CYS A 91 -7.27 -4.54 -2.92
N ARG A 92 -6.73 -4.56 -4.14
CA ARG A 92 -7.03 -5.60 -5.14
C ARG A 92 -6.61 -6.99 -4.68
N ALA A 93 -5.43 -7.12 -4.08
CA ALA A 93 -5.01 -8.39 -3.49
C ALA A 93 -5.91 -8.84 -2.34
N PHE A 94 -6.23 -7.91 -1.42
CA PHE A 94 -7.02 -8.22 -0.24
C PHE A 94 -8.45 -8.64 -0.61
N SER A 95 -9.13 -7.87 -1.46
CA SER A 95 -10.49 -8.17 -1.94
C SER A 95 -10.59 -9.52 -2.65
N LYS A 96 -9.57 -9.90 -3.44
CA LYS A 96 -9.49 -11.22 -4.08
C LYS A 96 -9.38 -12.36 -3.08
N LYS A 97 -8.61 -12.19 -2.01
CA LYS A 97 -8.43 -13.23 -0.99
C LYS A 97 -9.62 -13.32 -0.03
N PHE A 98 -10.17 -12.18 0.37
CA PHE A 98 -11.16 -12.05 1.43
C PHE A 98 -12.45 -11.44 0.86
N PRO A 99 -13.29 -12.26 0.19
CA PRO A 99 -14.57 -11.79 -0.32
C PRO A 99 -15.49 -11.35 0.83
N ASN A 100 -16.33 -10.36 0.59
CA ASN A 100 -17.20 -9.72 1.60
C ASN A 100 -16.46 -8.97 2.71
N SER A 101 -15.28 -8.42 2.40
CA SER A 101 -14.56 -7.50 3.28
C SER A 101 -15.02 -6.05 3.11
N GLY A 102 -14.67 -5.21 4.08
CA GLY A 102 -14.85 -3.76 4.05
C GLY A 102 -13.52 -3.02 4.15
N LEU A 103 -13.57 -1.71 3.95
CA LEU A 103 -12.42 -0.81 4.00
C LEU A 103 -12.63 0.25 5.09
N ILE A 104 -11.62 0.47 5.92
CA ILE A 104 -11.55 1.61 6.84
C ILE A 104 -10.42 2.51 6.33
N TRP A 105 -10.73 3.78 6.04
CA TRP A 105 -9.80 4.75 5.46
C TRP A 105 -9.62 5.92 6.42
N PHE A 106 -8.44 6.06 7.00
CA PHE A 106 -8.09 7.18 7.87
C PHE A 106 -7.23 8.16 7.07
N ASP A 107 -7.79 9.31 6.70
CA ASP A 107 -7.07 10.40 6.07
C ASP A 107 -7.70 11.75 6.44
N ALA A 108 -6.94 12.84 6.29
CA ALA A 108 -7.46 14.21 6.37
C ALA A 108 -8.26 14.60 5.11
N HIS A 109 -8.03 13.92 3.99
CA HIS A 109 -8.67 14.13 2.70
C HIS A 109 -9.54 12.93 2.32
N LEU A 110 -10.44 13.13 1.36
CA LEU A 110 -11.37 12.07 0.92
C LEU A 110 -10.78 11.14 -0.13
N ASP A 111 -9.67 11.51 -0.77
CA ASP A 111 -9.06 10.79 -1.90
C ASP A 111 -10.06 10.41 -3.01
N CYS A 112 -11.00 11.32 -3.30
CA CYS A 112 -12.09 11.14 -4.25
C CYS A 112 -12.27 12.37 -5.17
N GLN A 113 -11.23 13.15 -5.46
CA GLN A 113 -11.38 14.47 -6.11
C GLN A 113 -11.98 14.35 -7.52
N ASP A 114 -11.46 13.48 -8.36
CA ASP A 114 -11.85 13.32 -9.77
C ASP A 114 -11.85 11.83 -10.19
N ASP A 115 -12.36 11.53 -11.39
CA ASP A 115 -12.51 10.18 -11.94
C ASP A 115 -11.66 9.99 -13.20
N PHE A 116 -10.35 9.82 -13.01
CA PHE A 116 -9.43 9.46 -14.07
C PHE A 116 -8.58 8.26 -13.68
N PHE A 117 -8.10 7.54 -14.70
CA PHE A 117 -7.24 6.37 -14.55
C PHE A 117 -5.96 6.56 -15.38
N PRO A 118 -4.76 6.30 -14.82
CA PRO A 118 -4.50 5.89 -13.43
C PRO A 118 -4.82 7.00 -12.40
N PRO A 119 -5.38 6.66 -11.22
CA PRO A 119 -5.72 7.65 -10.20
C PRO A 119 -4.46 8.27 -9.58
N THR A 120 -4.56 9.53 -9.14
CA THR A 120 -3.53 10.11 -8.28
C THR A 120 -3.72 9.69 -6.83
N HIS A 121 -2.81 10.14 -5.97
CA HIS A 121 -2.97 10.04 -4.52
C HIS A 121 -4.26 10.72 -4.00
N GLU A 122 -4.86 11.65 -4.77
CA GLU A 122 -6.08 12.38 -4.39
C GLU A 122 -7.38 11.71 -4.88
N ASP A 123 -7.28 10.59 -5.61
CA ASP A 123 -8.43 9.95 -6.31
C ASP A 123 -8.52 8.43 -6.05
N VAL A 124 -7.52 7.86 -5.39
CA VAL A 124 -7.37 6.40 -5.27
C VAL A 124 -8.58 5.74 -4.60
N LEU A 125 -9.22 6.41 -3.64
CA LEU A 125 -10.39 5.84 -2.96
C LEU A 125 -11.59 5.78 -3.90
N ARG A 126 -11.78 6.80 -4.76
CA ARG A 126 -12.80 6.74 -5.83
C ARG A 126 -12.54 5.57 -6.78
N ALA A 127 -11.29 5.36 -7.18
CA ALA A 127 -10.92 4.24 -8.05
C ALA A 127 -11.21 2.87 -7.37
N ILE A 128 -10.92 2.73 -6.08
CA ILE A 128 -11.23 1.52 -5.28
C ILE A 128 -12.74 1.25 -5.25
N VAL A 129 -13.56 2.28 -5.02
CA VAL A 129 -15.03 2.18 -5.00
C VAL A 129 -15.58 1.83 -6.39
N ASN A 130 -15.13 2.52 -7.44
CA ASN A 130 -15.56 2.26 -8.82
C ASN A 130 -15.20 0.83 -9.28
N ALA A 131 -14.06 0.29 -8.83
CA ALA A 131 -13.66 -1.09 -9.08
C ALA A 131 -14.43 -2.14 -8.26
N LYS A 132 -15.33 -1.71 -7.36
CA LYS A 132 -16.16 -2.58 -6.50
C LYS A 132 -15.33 -3.60 -5.72
N LEU A 133 -14.18 -3.18 -5.20
CA LEU A 133 -13.27 -4.08 -4.49
C LEU A 133 -13.83 -4.51 -3.14
N PHE A 134 -14.65 -3.68 -2.50
CA PHE A 134 -15.22 -3.94 -1.19
C PHE A 134 -16.74 -3.84 -1.24
N LYS A 135 -17.40 -4.45 -0.25
CA LYS A 135 -18.86 -4.44 -0.17
C LYS A 135 -19.35 -3.06 0.27
N GLU A 136 -20.42 -2.59 -0.37
CA GLU A 136 -21.22 -1.42 0.02
C GLU A 136 -22.05 -1.67 1.28
#